data_AF-A0A1Z4V5W4-F1
#
_entry.id   AF-A0A1Z4V5W4-F1
#
_cell.length_a   1.000
_cell.length_b   1.000
_cell.length_c   1.000
_cell.angle_alpha   90.00
_cell.angle_beta   90.00
_cell.angle_gamma   90.00
#
_symmetry.space_group_name_H-M   'P 1'
#
loop_
_entity.id
_entity.type
_entity.pdbx_description
1 polymer ?
#
loop_
_entity_poly.entity_id
_entity_poly.type
_entity_poly.pdbx_seq_one_letter_code
_entity_poly.pdbx_strand_id
1 'polypeptide(L)'
;MIYKLAEHKNEYLHLPILPSIQEQAWKQSQHHSHTIARHNSYINYLSLYTLIDWFRNEQSLAEPVIYPSAKSLSSIWEVVNGAGIKLGERQIVIIPCEISEFEEFSVPQEWVDIPEWVGDYYLAIQVNLEPEEDECWIEVCGFTTHSYLKNLGKYNFHDRTYAITVDNLIQDITVMEITLPLEMKAEIPELPHLSAVKAEELLQMFANSSIYSPRLRVNDITFEEWAALLVNDSWRQQLYEQRMGKLVTLSIILDNKMDREATYRKIITAIIDIDRMPTLLLKTKSILLLIIMLYIEIFTKDSIVAWIKNTLSRSKMLYNIECIKIPWYLLGNKDK
;
A
#
# COMPACT_ATOMS: atom_id res chain seq x y z
N MET A 1 2.19 25.63 -28.99
CA MET A 1 3.01 24.78 -28.12
C MET A 1 3.93 25.65 -27.27
N ILE A 2 4.94 26.31 -27.87
CA ILE A 2 6.02 27.04 -27.19
C ILE A 2 5.63 28.28 -26.33
N TYR A 3 4.51 28.96 -26.57
CA TYR A 3 4.26 30.27 -25.91
C TYR A 3 3.52 30.23 -24.57
N LYS A 4 2.93 29.10 -24.16
CA LYS A 4 2.15 29.04 -22.90
C LYS A 4 2.89 28.40 -21.73
N LEU A 5 3.70 27.37 -21.98
CA LEU A 5 4.57 26.82 -20.92
C LEU A 5 5.67 27.82 -20.50
N ALA A 6 6.02 28.77 -21.38
CA ALA A 6 7.02 29.81 -21.13
C ALA A 6 6.51 31.01 -20.30
N GLU A 7 5.22 31.07 -19.94
CA GLU A 7 4.73 32.07 -18.98
C GLU A 7 5.13 31.73 -17.53
N HIS A 8 5.50 30.47 -17.26
CA HIS A 8 6.10 30.03 -15.99
C HIS A 8 7.64 30.18 -16.05
N LYS A 9 8.12 31.41 -16.24
CA LYS A 9 9.55 31.71 -16.11
C LYS A 9 9.94 31.61 -14.63
N ASN A 10 10.79 30.64 -14.31
CA ASN A 10 11.53 30.50 -13.04
C ASN A 10 10.78 29.99 -11.79
N GLU A 11 9.57 29.47 -11.92
CA GLU A 11 8.84 28.90 -10.79
C GLU A 11 8.56 27.42 -11.07
N TYR A 12 8.85 26.56 -10.09
CA TYR A 12 8.50 25.14 -10.14
C TYR A 12 7.02 24.98 -10.50
N LEU A 13 6.66 23.89 -11.20
CA LEU A 13 5.26 23.64 -11.52
C LEU A 13 4.51 23.28 -10.24
N HIS A 14 3.85 24.27 -9.65
CA HIS A 14 3.07 24.15 -8.42
C HIS A 14 1.58 24.03 -8.76
N LEU A 15 0.94 22.97 -8.27
CA LEU A 15 -0.43 22.60 -8.62
C LEU A 15 -1.26 22.35 -7.35
N PRO A 16 -2.39 23.06 -7.16
CA PRO A 16 -3.29 22.78 -6.05
C PRO A 16 -3.99 21.44 -6.26
N ILE A 17 -4.14 20.68 -5.18
CA ILE A 17 -4.82 19.38 -5.20
C ILE A 17 -6.32 19.61 -4.99
N LEU A 18 -7.11 19.37 -6.04
CA LEU A 18 -8.56 19.53 -6.00
C LEU A 18 -9.19 18.65 -4.90
N PRO A 19 -10.17 19.17 -4.13
CA PRO A 19 -10.87 18.39 -3.10
C PRO A 19 -11.49 17.08 -3.61
N SER A 20 -11.96 17.07 -4.86
CA SER A 20 -12.49 15.87 -5.52
C SER A 20 -11.42 14.79 -5.73
N ILE A 21 -10.19 15.17 -6.03
CA ILE A 21 -9.05 14.24 -6.14
C ILE A 21 -8.71 13.70 -4.75
N GLN A 22 -8.71 14.55 -3.71
CA GLN A 22 -8.45 14.12 -2.33
C GLN A 22 -9.46 13.09 -1.84
N GLU A 23 -10.76 13.35 -2.05
CA GLU A 23 -11.82 12.43 -1.66
C GLU A 23 -11.68 11.06 -2.36
N GLN A 24 -11.41 11.09 -3.67
CA GLN A 24 -11.18 9.86 -4.43
C GLN A 24 -9.93 9.11 -3.98
N ALA A 25 -8.82 9.82 -3.80
CA ALA A 25 -7.56 9.25 -3.31
C ALA A 25 -7.77 8.57 -1.97
N TRP A 26 -8.47 9.24 -1.03
CA TRP A 26 -8.75 8.71 0.29
C TRP A 26 -9.57 7.41 0.20
N LYS A 27 -10.61 7.39 -0.63
CA LYS A 27 -11.46 6.22 -0.82
C LYS A 27 -10.69 5.04 -1.45
N GLN A 28 -9.90 5.29 -2.47
CA GLN A 28 -9.16 4.23 -3.17
C GLN A 28 -8.06 3.65 -2.30
N SER A 29 -7.34 4.51 -1.57
CA SER A 29 -6.19 4.13 -0.77
C SER A 29 -6.53 3.19 0.40
N GLN A 30 -7.78 3.12 0.85
CA GLN A 30 -8.18 2.19 1.93
C GLN A 30 -8.07 0.71 1.54
N HIS A 31 -7.99 0.40 0.24
CA HIS A 31 -7.97 -0.96 -0.28
C HIS A 31 -6.54 -1.54 -0.36
N HIS A 32 -5.72 -1.31 0.66
CA HIS A 32 -4.35 -1.81 0.74
C HIS A 32 -4.06 -2.50 2.08
N SER A 33 -3.10 -3.43 2.06
CA SER A 33 -2.96 -4.46 3.11
C SER A 33 -2.51 -3.89 4.46
N HIS A 34 -1.73 -2.81 4.46
CA HIS A 34 -1.23 -2.15 5.65
C HIS A 34 -1.15 -0.63 5.48
N THR A 35 -0.97 0.09 6.59
CA THR A 35 -1.00 1.57 6.64
C THR A 35 -0.01 2.23 5.69
N ILE A 36 1.22 1.73 5.60
CA ILE A 36 2.24 2.28 4.66
C ILE A 36 1.79 2.15 3.21
N ALA A 37 1.24 1.00 2.78
CA ALA A 37 0.74 0.82 1.41
C ALA A 37 -0.47 1.70 1.12
N ARG A 38 -1.38 1.89 2.10
CA ARG A 38 -2.48 2.85 1.99
C ARG A 38 -1.97 4.26 1.78
N HIS A 39 -1.00 4.69 2.58
CA HIS A 39 -0.43 6.03 2.48
C HIS A 39 0.32 6.25 1.15
N ASN A 40 1.15 5.30 0.73
CA ASN A 40 1.80 5.33 -0.59
C ASN A 40 0.78 5.40 -1.72
N SER A 41 -0.27 4.57 -1.68
CA SER A 41 -1.36 4.60 -2.66
C SER A 41 -2.07 5.97 -2.69
N TYR A 42 -2.28 6.57 -1.52
CA TYR A 42 -2.87 7.91 -1.40
C TYR A 42 -2.03 8.98 -2.11
N ILE A 43 -0.74 9.11 -1.78
CA ILE A 43 0.12 10.14 -2.38
C ILE A 43 0.39 9.91 -3.86
N ASN A 44 0.48 8.64 -4.30
CA ASN A 44 0.57 8.31 -5.71
C ASN A 44 -0.70 8.71 -6.46
N TYR A 45 -1.88 8.49 -5.89
CA TYR A 45 -3.14 8.93 -6.47
C TYR A 45 -3.19 10.45 -6.61
N LEU A 46 -2.90 11.18 -5.53
CA LEU A 46 -2.92 12.65 -5.53
C LEU A 46 -2.01 13.21 -6.63
N SER A 47 -0.79 12.69 -6.71
CA SER A 47 0.21 13.15 -7.66
C SER A 47 -0.16 12.81 -9.11
N LEU A 48 -0.59 11.55 -9.34
CA LEU A 48 -0.96 11.07 -10.66
C LEU A 48 -2.14 11.85 -11.24
N TYR A 49 -3.23 11.96 -10.49
CA TYR A 49 -4.45 12.54 -11.03
C TYR A 49 -4.39 14.06 -11.13
N THR A 50 -3.66 14.73 -10.23
CA THR A 50 -3.40 16.18 -10.37
C THR A 50 -2.59 16.48 -11.63
N LEU A 51 -1.53 15.69 -11.91
CA LEU A 51 -0.75 15.84 -13.14
C LEU A 51 -1.53 15.48 -14.40
N ILE A 52 -2.35 14.43 -14.37
CA ILE A 52 -3.21 14.08 -15.51
C ILE A 52 -4.17 15.23 -15.85
N ASP A 53 -4.80 15.83 -14.85
CA ASP A 53 -5.71 16.96 -15.07
C ASP A 53 -4.96 18.18 -15.62
N TRP A 54 -3.74 18.45 -15.13
CA TRP A 54 -2.88 19.48 -15.70
C TRP A 54 -2.52 19.20 -17.17
N PHE A 55 -2.05 17.99 -17.48
CA PHE A 55 -1.71 17.60 -18.86
C PHE A 55 -2.89 17.72 -19.83
N ARG A 56 -4.12 17.39 -19.40
CA ARG A 56 -5.33 17.53 -20.22
C ARG A 56 -5.71 18.98 -20.51
N ASN A 57 -5.44 19.88 -19.56
CA ASN A 57 -5.73 21.31 -19.73
C ASN A 57 -4.72 21.98 -20.67
N GLU A 58 -3.53 21.39 -20.85
CA GLU A 58 -2.52 21.85 -21.79
C GLU A 58 -2.83 21.40 -23.23
N GLN A 59 -3.51 22.28 -23.98
CA GLN A 59 -4.02 22.03 -25.34
C GLN A 59 -2.99 21.59 -26.39
N SER A 60 -1.70 21.70 -26.10
CA SER A 60 -0.63 21.29 -27.02
C SER A 60 -0.04 19.91 -26.72
N LEU A 61 -0.34 19.31 -25.57
CA LEU A 61 0.21 18.01 -25.21
C LEU A 61 -0.67 16.86 -25.72
N ALA A 62 -0.07 15.70 -25.92
CA ALA A 62 -0.83 14.48 -26.22
C ALA A 62 -1.71 14.10 -25.03
N GLU A 63 -2.83 13.41 -25.27
CA GLU A 63 -3.70 12.95 -24.18
C GLU A 63 -2.92 12.03 -23.22
N PRO A 64 -2.89 12.34 -21.91
CA PRO A 64 -2.23 11.49 -20.92
C PRO A 64 -2.97 10.18 -20.72
N VAL A 65 -2.24 9.08 -20.81
CA VAL A 65 -2.75 7.72 -20.54
C VAL A 65 -2.02 7.12 -19.35
N ILE A 66 -2.75 6.67 -18.34
CA ILE A 66 -2.16 5.95 -17.19
C ILE A 66 -1.47 4.69 -17.68
N TYR A 67 -0.22 4.51 -17.29
CA TYR A 67 0.63 3.40 -17.72
C TYR A 67 1.16 2.60 -16.52
N PRO A 68 1.24 1.25 -16.60
CA PRO A 68 0.88 0.40 -17.74
C PRO A 68 -0.63 0.28 -17.96
N SER A 69 -1.44 0.39 -16.90
CA SER A 69 -2.89 0.54 -17.02
C SER A 69 -3.51 1.08 -15.73
N ALA A 70 -4.62 1.81 -15.84
CA ALA A 70 -5.37 2.28 -14.68
C ALA A 70 -5.88 1.13 -13.78
N LYS A 71 -6.17 -0.05 -14.36
CA LYS A 71 -6.62 -1.24 -13.61
C LYS A 71 -5.50 -1.87 -12.79
N SER A 72 -4.25 -1.64 -13.18
CA SER A 72 -3.07 -2.22 -12.53
C SER A 72 -2.58 -1.40 -11.33
N LEU A 73 -3.04 -0.15 -11.17
CA LEU A 73 -2.51 0.78 -10.15
C LEU A 73 -2.56 0.21 -8.73
N SER A 74 -3.69 -0.37 -8.31
CA SER A 74 -3.81 -0.92 -6.95
C SER A 74 -2.81 -2.04 -6.67
N SER A 75 -2.55 -2.92 -7.62
CA SER A 75 -1.58 -4.02 -7.42
C SER A 75 -0.13 -3.55 -7.52
N ILE A 76 0.14 -2.46 -8.25
CA ILE A 76 1.47 -1.82 -8.30
C ILE A 76 1.73 -1.06 -6.99
N TRP A 77 0.83 -0.17 -6.58
CA TRP A 77 0.98 0.68 -5.38
C TRP A 77 0.93 -0.07 -4.06
N GLU A 78 0.47 -1.33 -4.08
CA GLU A 78 0.62 -2.23 -2.94
C GLU A 78 2.09 -2.47 -2.59
N VAL A 79 3.00 -2.41 -3.57
CA VAL A 79 4.40 -2.82 -3.40
C VAL A 79 5.45 -1.88 -3.98
N VAL A 80 5.09 -0.90 -4.83
CA VAL A 80 6.01 0.06 -5.45
C VAL A 80 5.46 1.48 -5.36
N ASN A 81 6.28 2.44 -4.94
CA ASN A 81 5.95 3.87 -5.01
C ASN A 81 6.15 4.40 -6.44
N GLY A 82 5.29 5.31 -6.88
CA GLY A 82 5.35 5.94 -8.21
C GLY A 82 4.26 5.47 -9.17
N ALA A 83 4.13 6.17 -10.29
CA ALA A 83 3.18 5.83 -11.34
C ALA A 83 3.70 6.21 -12.73
N GLY A 84 3.21 5.52 -13.76
CA GLY A 84 3.51 5.82 -15.16
C GLY A 84 2.40 6.63 -15.83
N ILE A 85 2.79 7.58 -16.67
CA ILE A 85 1.94 8.33 -17.60
C ILE A 85 2.56 8.22 -18.98
N LYS A 86 1.78 7.78 -19.98
CA LYS A 86 2.17 7.82 -21.38
C LYS A 86 1.60 9.07 -22.03
N LEU A 87 2.47 9.88 -22.64
CA LEU A 87 2.15 11.07 -23.44
C LEU A 87 2.67 10.85 -24.86
N GLY A 88 1.79 10.46 -25.77
CA GLY A 88 2.18 10.05 -27.12
C GLY A 88 3.12 8.84 -27.07
N GLU A 89 4.34 8.99 -27.60
CA GLU A 89 5.36 7.93 -27.59
C GLU A 89 6.26 7.95 -26.34
N ARG A 90 6.09 8.92 -25.44
CA ARG A 90 6.94 9.07 -24.26
C ARG A 90 6.26 8.56 -23.01
N GLN A 91 7.04 7.88 -22.19
CA GLN A 91 6.63 7.41 -20.89
C GLN A 91 7.26 8.28 -19.81
N ILE A 92 6.43 8.82 -18.94
CA ILE A 92 6.83 9.62 -17.79
C ILE A 92 6.55 8.79 -16.55
N VAL A 93 7.55 8.63 -15.70
CA VAL A 93 7.38 8.07 -14.36
C VAL A 93 7.35 9.23 -13.37
N ILE A 94 6.37 9.25 -12.50
CA ILE A 94 6.28 10.21 -11.40
C ILE A 94 6.60 9.49 -10.10
N ILE A 95 7.45 10.09 -9.27
CA ILE A 95 7.78 9.55 -7.96
C ILE A 95 7.46 10.62 -6.90
N PRO A 96 6.37 10.44 -6.13
CA PRO A 96 5.99 11.38 -5.10
C PRO A 96 6.77 11.18 -3.80
N CYS A 97 6.96 12.30 -3.09
CA CYS A 97 7.58 12.39 -1.78
C CYS A 97 6.90 13.50 -0.98
N GLU A 98 6.68 13.27 0.32
CA GLU A 98 6.15 14.28 1.25
C GLU A 98 7.25 14.99 2.06
N ILE A 99 8.52 14.72 1.75
CA ILE A 99 9.64 15.36 2.45
C ILE A 99 9.82 16.76 1.88
N SER A 100 9.69 17.79 2.73
CA SER A 100 9.72 19.19 2.27
C SER A 100 11.07 19.66 1.72
N GLU A 101 12.16 19.06 2.20
CA GLU A 101 13.54 19.37 1.80
C GLU A 101 14.30 18.07 1.51
N PHE A 102 13.95 17.38 0.42
CA PHE A 102 14.69 16.17 0.04
C PHE A 102 15.94 16.54 -0.77
N GLU A 103 17.11 16.14 -0.27
CA GLU A 103 18.39 16.37 -0.95
C GLU A 103 18.60 15.44 -2.15
N GLU A 104 17.93 14.28 -2.15
CA GLU A 104 18.08 13.22 -3.14
C GLU A 104 16.73 12.76 -3.71
N PHE A 105 16.65 12.76 -5.03
CA PHE A 105 15.56 12.14 -5.78
C PHE A 105 15.85 10.64 -5.95
N SER A 106 15.08 9.79 -5.26
CA SER A 106 15.23 8.34 -5.25
C SER A 106 14.13 7.63 -6.03
N VAL A 107 14.50 6.96 -7.11
CA VAL A 107 13.58 6.21 -7.99
C VAL A 107 13.65 4.72 -7.68
N PRO A 108 12.53 4.05 -7.39
CA PRO A 108 12.47 2.59 -7.24
C PRO A 108 13.01 1.87 -8.48
N GLN A 109 13.87 0.85 -8.25
CA GLN A 109 14.49 0.05 -9.30
C GLN A 109 13.48 -0.52 -10.29
N GLU A 110 12.26 -0.84 -9.86
CA GLU A 110 11.16 -1.35 -10.70
C GLU A 110 10.79 -0.39 -11.83
N TRP A 111 10.86 0.92 -11.61
CA TRP A 111 10.57 1.90 -12.65
C TRP A 111 11.75 2.16 -13.58
N VAL A 112 12.93 1.61 -13.28
CA VAL A 112 14.17 1.83 -14.04
C VAL A 112 14.56 0.57 -14.81
N ASP A 113 14.52 -0.59 -14.17
CA ASP A 113 15.10 -1.82 -14.69
C ASP A 113 14.06 -2.84 -15.18
N ILE A 114 12.75 -2.54 -15.10
CA ILE A 114 11.70 -3.36 -15.75
C ILE A 114 11.45 -2.80 -17.16
N PRO A 115 11.77 -3.54 -18.25
CA PRO A 115 11.63 -3.05 -19.62
C PRO A 115 10.24 -2.51 -19.95
N GLU A 116 9.20 -3.14 -19.40
CA GLU A 116 7.81 -2.77 -19.62
C GLU A 116 7.41 -1.54 -18.81
N TRP A 117 8.10 -1.17 -17.73
CA TRP A 117 7.73 -0.05 -16.84
C TRP A 117 8.65 1.15 -16.96
N VAL A 118 9.77 1.01 -17.67
CA VAL A 118 10.78 2.05 -17.78
C VAL A 118 10.26 3.36 -18.40
N GLY A 119 10.50 4.46 -17.69
CA GLY A 119 10.23 5.81 -18.18
C GLY A 119 11.28 6.30 -19.18
N ASP A 120 10.90 7.23 -20.04
CA ASP A 120 11.85 8.13 -20.71
C ASP A 120 12.28 9.24 -19.75
N TYR A 121 11.33 9.76 -18.97
CA TYR A 121 11.52 10.82 -17.98
C TYR A 121 11.04 10.38 -16.60
N TYR A 122 11.69 10.91 -15.57
CA TYR A 122 11.35 10.66 -14.16
C TYR A 122 11.18 12.01 -13.46
N LEU A 123 9.97 12.28 -12.98
CA LEU A 123 9.62 13.53 -12.30
C LEU A 123 9.68 13.32 -10.79
N ALA A 124 10.37 14.25 -10.13
CA ALA A 124 10.35 14.39 -8.69
C ALA A 124 9.14 15.23 -8.30
N ILE A 125 8.24 14.64 -7.52
CA ILE A 125 7.01 15.32 -7.07
C ILE A 125 7.06 15.49 -5.56
N GLN A 126 7.04 16.74 -5.11
CA GLN A 126 6.79 17.06 -3.70
C GLN A 126 5.28 17.14 -3.48
N VAL A 127 4.82 16.61 -2.35
CA VAL A 127 3.41 16.62 -1.95
C VAL A 127 3.32 17.31 -0.59
N ASN A 128 2.52 18.36 -0.51
CA ASN A 128 2.19 19.01 0.75
C ASN A 128 0.75 18.70 1.15
N LEU A 129 0.60 18.10 2.33
CA LEU A 129 -0.68 17.78 2.95
C LEU A 129 -0.90 18.55 4.25
N GLU A 130 -0.06 19.55 4.55
CA GLU A 130 -0.15 20.28 5.81
C GLU A 130 -1.48 21.04 5.93
N PRO A 131 -2.24 20.82 7.02
CA PRO A 131 -3.56 21.43 7.19
C PRO A 131 -3.52 22.92 7.55
N GLU A 132 -2.33 23.48 7.80
CA GLU A 132 -2.15 24.87 8.25
C GLU A 132 -2.01 25.87 7.09
N GLU A 133 -1.79 25.40 5.85
CA GLU A 133 -1.55 26.26 4.68
C GLU A 133 -2.77 26.48 3.76
N ASP A 134 -3.98 26.22 4.25
CA ASP A 134 -5.28 26.38 3.57
C ASP A 134 -5.48 25.58 2.25
N GLU A 135 -4.43 25.12 1.55
CA GLU A 135 -4.55 24.31 0.32
C GLU A 135 -3.45 23.23 0.21
N CYS A 136 -3.84 21.95 0.12
CA CYS A 136 -2.91 20.87 -0.23
C CYS A 136 -2.45 21.03 -1.68
N TRP A 137 -1.16 20.77 -1.96
CA TRP A 137 -0.56 21.00 -3.27
C TRP A 137 0.44 19.90 -3.65
N ILE A 138 0.74 19.80 -4.94
CA ILE A 138 1.94 19.12 -5.44
C ILE A 138 2.85 20.09 -6.18
N GLU A 139 4.14 19.81 -6.17
CA GLU A 139 5.14 20.58 -6.89
C GLU A 139 6.05 19.66 -7.68
N VAL A 140 6.29 19.99 -8.96
CA VAL A 140 7.29 19.30 -9.77
C VAL A 140 8.64 19.97 -9.52
N CYS A 141 9.48 19.33 -8.71
CA CYS A 141 10.79 19.84 -8.33
C CYS A 141 11.82 19.76 -9.49
N GLY A 142 11.50 18.99 -10.52
CA GLY A 142 12.33 18.80 -11.70
C GLY A 142 12.22 17.37 -12.24
N PHE A 143 13.00 17.09 -13.27
CA PHE A 143 13.04 15.77 -13.88
C PHE A 143 14.45 15.31 -14.24
N THR A 144 14.58 14.01 -14.50
CA THR A 144 15.76 13.40 -15.12
C THR A 144 15.33 12.42 -16.21
N THR A 145 16.30 11.88 -16.95
CA THR A 145 16.08 10.87 -17.99
C THR A 145 16.53 9.50 -17.51
N HIS A 146 16.04 8.42 -18.13
CA HIS A 146 16.47 7.06 -17.79
C HIS A 146 17.99 6.88 -17.91
N SER A 147 18.57 7.36 -19.01
CA SER A 147 20.01 7.28 -19.27
C SER A 147 20.83 8.06 -18.24
N TYR A 148 20.37 9.24 -17.82
CA TYR A 148 21.05 10.00 -16.77
C TYR A 148 21.00 9.25 -15.44
N LEU A 149 19.81 8.77 -15.05
CA LEU A 149 19.61 8.01 -13.82
C LEU A 149 20.45 6.74 -13.76
N LYS A 150 20.54 5.97 -14.86
CA LYS A 150 21.34 4.74 -14.91
C LYS A 150 22.84 4.95 -14.91
N ASN A 151 23.32 6.00 -15.58
CA ASN A 151 24.75 6.22 -15.76
C ASN A 151 25.36 7.08 -14.64
N LEU A 152 24.58 8.00 -14.06
CA LEU A 152 25.07 8.97 -13.08
C LEU A 152 24.39 8.85 -11.71
N GLY A 153 23.26 8.16 -11.63
CA GLY A 153 22.60 7.86 -10.36
C GLY A 153 23.39 6.86 -9.51
N LYS A 154 23.33 7.06 -8.20
CA LYS A 154 23.89 6.13 -7.22
C LYS A 154 22.86 5.05 -6.93
N TYR A 155 23.18 3.81 -7.25
CA TYR A 155 22.32 2.69 -6.88
C TYR A 155 22.50 2.34 -5.39
N ASN A 156 21.40 2.40 -4.65
CA ASN A 156 21.32 1.91 -3.28
C ASN A 156 20.70 0.52 -3.27
N PHE A 157 21.53 -0.48 -3.00
CA PHE A 157 21.11 -1.89 -2.96
C PHE A 157 20.11 -2.20 -1.84
N HIS A 158 20.18 -1.53 -0.70
CA HIS A 158 19.33 -1.83 0.46
C HIS A 158 17.90 -1.38 0.24
N ASP A 159 17.71 -0.24 -0.45
CA ASP A 159 16.40 0.34 -0.75
C ASP A 159 15.92 -0.01 -2.17
N ARG A 160 16.78 -0.66 -2.96
CA ARG A 160 16.61 -0.90 -4.40
C ARG A 160 16.16 0.38 -5.11
N THR A 161 16.95 1.43 -5.00
CA THR A 161 16.66 2.72 -5.63
C THR A 161 17.87 3.25 -6.38
N TYR A 162 17.62 4.04 -7.43
CA TYR A 162 18.61 4.92 -8.04
C TYR A 162 18.39 6.32 -7.50
N ALA A 163 19.40 6.90 -6.88
CA ALA A 163 19.35 8.23 -6.30
C ALA A 163 20.22 9.22 -7.08
N ILE A 164 19.71 10.41 -7.32
CA ILE A 164 20.46 11.58 -7.80
C ILE A 164 20.17 12.76 -6.89
N THR A 165 21.13 13.68 -6.74
CA THR A 165 20.89 14.92 -5.98
C THR A 165 19.91 15.81 -6.72
N VAL A 166 19.09 16.57 -5.98
CA VAL A 166 18.10 17.48 -6.57
C VAL A 166 18.76 18.55 -7.46
N ASP A 167 19.97 18.99 -7.13
CA ASP A 167 20.77 19.92 -7.97
C ASP A 167 21.06 19.38 -9.38
N ASN A 168 21.00 18.06 -9.58
CA ASN A 168 21.21 17.42 -10.87
C ASN A 168 19.90 17.19 -11.65
N LEU A 169 18.75 17.61 -11.11
CA LEU A 169 17.48 17.60 -11.83
C LEU A 169 17.40 18.77 -12.80
N ILE A 170 16.79 18.52 -13.94
CA ILE A 170 16.40 19.57 -14.88
C ILE A 170 15.09 20.17 -14.36
N GLN A 171 15.15 21.40 -13.85
CA GLN A 171 14.00 22.08 -13.23
C GLN A 171 12.98 22.56 -14.27
N ASP A 172 13.46 23.04 -15.42
CA ASP A 172 12.59 23.53 -16.49
C ASP A 172 11.97 22.36 -17.27
N ILE A 173 10.74 21.99 -16.88
CA ILE A 173 9.97 20.90 -17.51
C ILE A 173 9.74 21.11 -19.01
N THR A 174 9.82 22.35 -19.52
CA THR A 174 9.65 22.64 -20.95
C THR A 174 10.79 22.05 -21.80
N VAL A 175 11.94 21.81 -21.17
CA VAL A 175 13.09 21.14 -21.80
C VAL A 175 12.75 19.70 -22.21
N MET A 176 11.73 19.06 -21.62
CA MET A 176 11.26 17.74 -22.09
C MET A 176 10.83 17.77 -23.55
N GLU A 177 10.28 18.88 -24.06
CA GLU A 177 9.90 19.01 -25.48
C GLU A 177 11.13 19.06 -26.40
N ILE A 178 12.17 19.79 -25.98
CA ILE A 178 13.40 19.97 -26.77
C ILE A 178 14.17 18.65 -26.87
N THR A 179 14.09 17.84 -25.82
CA THR A 179 14.81 16.59 -25.70
C THR A 179 14.07 15.40 -26.35
N LEU A 180 12.84 15.61 -26.85
CA LEU A 180 12.04 14.61 -27.58
C LEU A 180 12.74 13.88 -28.74
N PRO A 181 13.74 14.40 -29.46
CA PRO A 181 14.42 13.63 -30.51
C PRO A 181 15.51 12.68 -30.00
N LEU A 182 15.91 12.77 -28.73
CA LEU A 182 17.06 12.03 -28.20
C LEU A 182 16.66 10.63 -27.70
N GLU A 183 17.63 9.72 -27.74
CA GLU A 183 17.52 8.40 -27.11
C GLU A 183 17.70 8.56 -25.60
N MET A 184 16.61 8.37 -24.86
CA MET A 184 16.57 8.64 -23.43
C MET A 184 16.92 7.45 -22.57
N LYS A 185 16.90 6.24 -23.13
CA LYS A 185 17.03 5.00 -22.37
C LYS A 185 18.42 4.41 -22.54
N ALA A 186 19.07 4.10 -21.42
CA ALA A 186 20.19 3.17 -21.43
C ALA A 186 19.71 1.75 -21.76
N GLU A 187 20.63 0.86 -22.11
CA GLU A 187 20.34 -0.56 -22.31
C GLU A 187 19.77 -1.20 -21.04
N ILE A 188 18.68 -1.95 -21.20
CA ILE A 188 17.99 -2.65 -20.11
C ILE A 188 18.03 -4.15 -20.41
N PRO A 189 18.59 -4.97 -19.52
CA PRO A 189 18.57 -6.42 -19.69
C PRO A 189 17.14 -6.97 -19.76
N GLU A 190 16.93 -7.99 -20.58
CA GLU A 190 15.67 -8.73 -20.58
C GLU A 190 15.46 -9.44 -19.23
N LEU A 191 14.21 -9.47 -18.77
CA LEU A 191 13.86 -10.18 -17.56
C LEU A 191 13.92 -11.70 -17.78
N PRO A 192 14.40 -12.47 -16.80
CA PRO A 192 14.39 -13.92 -16.91
C PRO A 192 12.96 -14.45 -16.88
N HIS A 193 12.74 -15.57 -17.56
CA HIS A 193 11.47 -16.27 -17.47
C HIS A 193 11.30 -16.91 -16.09
N LEU A 194 10.31 -16.46 -15.32
CA LEU A 194 9.95 -17.05 -14.04
C LEU A 194 9.05 -18.27 -14.26
N SER A 195 9.38 -19.41 -13.64
CA SER A 195 8.51 -20.60 -13.71
C SER A 195 7.26 -20.43 -12.85
N ALA A 196 6.15 -21.08 -13.23
CA ALA A 196 4.92 -21.03 -12.44
C ALA A 196 5.11 -21.56 -11.00
N VAL A 197 5.97 -22.57 -10.81
CA VAL A 197 6.30 -23.12 -9.49
C VAL A 197 7.01 -22.06 -8.65
N LYS A 198 8.02 -21.40 -9.21
CA LYS A 198 8.75 -20.34 -8.51
C LYS A 198 7.87 -19.14 -8.23
N ALA A 199 6.99 -18.76 -9.15
CA ALA A 199 6.02 -17.70 -8.94
C ALA A 199 5.11 -18.02 -7.74
N GLU A 200 4.57 -19.24 -7.65
CA GLU A 200 3.75 -19.68 -6.52
C GLU A 200 4.51 -19.63 -5.19
N GLU A 201 5.78 -20.06 -5.15
CA GLU A 201 6.64 -19.94 -3.97
C GLU A 201 6.79 -18.48 -3.52
N LEU A 202 7.04 -17.57 -4.46
CA LEU A 202 7.17 -16.14 -4.18
C LEU A 202 5.86 -15.51 -3.70
N LEU A 203 4.73 -15.88 -4.31
CA LEU A 203 3.40 -15.43 -3.88
C LEU A 203 3.13 -15.85 -2.44
N GLN A 204 3.36 -17.11 -2.09
CA GLN A 204 3.19 -17.62 -0.73
C GLN A 204 4.11 -16.91 0.27
N MET A 205 5.36 -16.65 -0.12
CA MET A 205 6.32 -15.94 0.73
C MET A 205 5.86 -14.51 1.04
N PHE A 206 5.31 -13.79 0.06
CA PHE A 206 4.97 -12.36 0.19
C PHE A 206 3.49 -12.09 0.49
N ALA A 207 2.66 -13.12 0.58
CA ALA A 207 1.25 -13.03 0.97
C ALA A 207 1.05 -12.41 2.37
N ASN A 208 2.00 -12.59 3.28
CA ASN A 208 1.91 -12.04 4.63
C ASN A 208 2.03 -10.51 4.62
N SER A 209 0.95 -9.80 4.95
CA SER A 209 0.91 -8.33 5.04
C SER A 209 1.79 -7.74 6.14
N SER A 210 2.28 -8.55 7.09
CA SER A 210 3.30 -8.13 8.06
C SER A 210 4.65 -7.84 7.41
N ILE A 211 4.88 -8.34 6.18
CA ILE A 211 6.01 -7.94 5.35
C ILE A 211 5.63 -6.62 4.67
N TYR A 212 6.08 -5.51 5.27
CA TYR A 212 5.77 -4.16 4.80
C TYR A 212 6.32 -3.84 3.41
N SER A 213 7.47 -4.41 3.04
CA SER A 213 8.13 -4.13 1.77
C SER A 213 8.69 -5.42 1.15
N PRO A 214 7.87 -6.19 0.42
CA PRO A 214 8.30 -7.41 -0.26
C PRO A 214 9.53 -7.19 -1.15
N ARG A 215 9.61 -6.03 -1.81
CA ARG A 215 10.73 -5.64 -2.67
C ARG A 215 12.10 -5.60 -1.97
N LEU A 216 12.13 -5.40 -0.65
CA LEU A 216 13.38 -5.28 0.12
C LEU A 216 13.82 -6.59 0.80
N ARG A 217 13.21 -7.73 0.47
CA ARG A 217 13.63 -9.07 0.94
C ARG A 217 14.87 -9.55 0.17
N VAL A 218 15.90 -8.71 0.15
CA VAL A 218 17.12 -8.84 -0.69
C VAL A 218 17.98 -10.07 -0.36
N ASN A 219 17.84 -10.63 0.84
CA ASN A 219 18.53 -11.85 1.24
C ASN A 219 17.79 -13.12 0.81
N ASP A 220 16.52 -12.99 0.42
CA ASP A 220 15.65 -14.12 0.08
C ASP A 220 15.43 -14.25 -1.44
N ILE A 221 15.49 -13.13 -2.19
CA ILE A 221 15.21 -13.08 -3.63
C ILE A 221 16.11 -12.09 -4.38
N THR A 222 16.34 -12.35 -5.66
CA THR A 222 17.02 -11.38 -6.54
C THR A 222 16.04 -10.28 -7.02
N PHE A 223 16.57 -9.22 -7.64
CA PHE A 223 15.69 -8.22 -8.26
C PHE A 223 15.00 -8.80 -9.50
N GLU A 224 15.68 -9.65 -10.26
CA GLU A 224 15.15 -10.24 -11.48
C GLU A 224 13.96 -11.17 -11.19
N GLU A 225 14.01 -11.95 -10.11
CA GLU A 225 12.87 -12.76 -9.65
C GLU A 225 11.68 -11.87 -9.24
N TRP A 226 11.96 -10.78 -8.53
CA TRP A 226 10.95 -9.79 -8.13
C TRP A 226 10.30 -9.11 -9.34
N ALA A 227 11.12 -8.61 -10.26
CA ALA A 227 10.71 -7.93 -11.48
C ALA A 227 9.89 -8.86 -12.39
N ALA A 228 10.33 -10.11 -12.57
CA ALA A 228 9.60 -11.09 -13.37
C ALA A 228 8.25 -11.49 -12.74
N LEU A 229 8.13 -11.46 -11.40
CA LEU A 229 6.85 -11.61 -10.72
C LEU A 229 5.93 -10.41 -10.98
N LEU A 230 6.48 -9.20 -10.88
CA LEU A 230 5.72 -7.95 -11.03
C LEU A 230 5.26 -7.67 -12.46
N VAL A 231 6.07 -7.97 -13.48
CA VAL A 231 5.69 -7.70 -14.88
C VAL A 231 4.50 -8.56 -15.32
N ASN A 232 4.31 -9.73 -14.71
CA ASN A 232 3.16 -10.57 -14.95
C ASN A 232 1.93 -10.05 -14.19
N ASP A 233 1.00 -9.43 -14.92
CA ASP A 233 -0.24 -8.87 -14.39
C ASP A 233 -1.06 -9.86 -13.54
N SER A 234 -1.09 -11.14 -13.93
CA SER A 234 -1.85 -12.16 -13.21
C SER A 234 -1.23 -12.47 -11.85
N TRP A 235 0.09 -12.65 -11.79
CA TRP A 235 0.78 -12.93 -10.52
C TRP A 235 0.80 -11.70 -9.61
N ARG A 236 1.07 -10.51 -10.15
CA ARG A 236 1.01 -9.26 -9.37
C ARG A 236 -0.38 -9.05 -8.78
N GLN A 237 -1.45 -9.32 -9.53
CA GLN A 237 -2.82 -9.24 -9.04
C GLN A 237 -3.10 -10.29 -7.95
N GLN A 238 -2.65 -11.53 -8.14
CA GLN A 238 -2.78 -12.58 -7.12
C GLN A 238 -2.06 -12.21 -5.82
N LEU A 239 -0.84 -11.64 -5.91
CA LEU A 239 -0.10 -11.16 -4.73
C LEU A 239 -0.90 -10.11 -3.97
N TYR A 240 -1.41 -9.10 -4.69
CA TYR A 240 -2.24 -8.06 -4.10
C TYR A 240 -3.47 -8.63 -3.40
N GLU A 241 -4.19 -9.56 -4.04
CA GLU A 241 -5.38 -10.18 -3.45
C GLU A 241 -5.06 -11.07 -2.24
N GLN A 242 -3.96 -11.82 -2.25
CA GLN A 242 -3.51 -12.60 -1.10
C GLN A 242 -3.13 -11.70 0.08
N ARG A 243 -2.39 -10.61 -0.17
CA ARG A 243 -2.01 -9.62 0.85
C ARG A 243 -3.22 -8.90 1.45
N MET A 244 -4.25 -8.68 0.64
CA MET A 244 -5.53 -8.13 1.08
C MET A 244 -6.41 -9.13 1.85
N GLY A 245 -5.97 -10.39 2.01
CA GLY A 245 -6.76 -11.46 2.63
C GLY A 245 -7.97 -11.89 1.81
N LYS A 246 -8.03 -11.53 0.51
CA LYS A 246 -9.12 -11.88 -0.40
C LYS A 246 -8.96 -13.28 -0.99
N LEU A 247 -7.72 -13.70 -1.22
CA LEU A 247 -7.36 -15.07 -1.58
C LEU A 247 -6.77 -15.76 -0.35
N VAL A 248 -7.57 -16.62 0.28
CA VAL A 248 -7.06 -17.47 1.36
C VAL A 248 -6.45 -18.72 0.73
N THR A 249 -5.13 -18.80 0.69
CA THR A 249 -4.43 -20.03 0.30
C THR A 249 -4.77 -21.13 1.29
N LEU A 250 -5.20 -22.31 0.80
CA LEU A 250 -5.60 -23.45 1.64
C LEU A 250 -4.53 -23.87 2.67
N SER A 251 -3.24 -23.61 2.39
CA SER A 251 -2.13 -23.82 3.32
C SER A 251 -2.25 -22.97 4.60
N ILE A 252 -2.63 -21.69 4.47
CA ILE A 252 -2.85 -20.77 5.60
C ILE A 252 -4.05 -21.22 6.44
N ILE A 253 -5.08 -21.81 5.82
CA ILE A 253 -6.22 -22.41 6.54
C ILE A 253 -5.79 -23.65 7.32
N LEU A 254 -4.92 -24.48 6.74
CA LEU A 254 -4.45 -25.72 7.36
C LEU A 254 -3.49 -25.44 8.52
N ASP A 255 -2.54 -24.52 8.36
CA ASP A 255 -1.62 -24.11 9.44
C ASP A 255 -2.35 -23.37 10.57
N ASN A 256 -3.27 -22.45 10.23
CA ASN A 256 -4.12 -21.82 11.26
C ASN A 256 -5.16 -22.76 11.86
N LYS A 257 -5.51 -23.89 11.23
CA LYS A 257 -6.35 -24.92 11.84
C LYS A 257 -5.56 -25.77 12.83
N MET A 258 -4.32 -26.13 12.49
CA MET A 258 -3.45 -26.89 13.37
C MET A 258 -3.05 -26.09 14.62
N ASP A 259 -2.75 -24.79 14.48
CA ASP A 259 -2.40 -23.94 15.61
C ASP A 259 -3.63 -23.56 16.46
N ARG A 260 -4.79 -23.37 15.82
CA ARG A 260 -6.06 -23.22 16.54
C ARG A 260 -6.47 -24.49 17.29
N GLU A 261 -6.29 -25.69 16.74
CA GLU A 261 -6.57 -26.93 17.48
C GLU A 261 -5.69 -27.09 18.72
N ALA A 262 -4.39 -26.76 18.61
CA ALA A 262 -3.49 -26.80 19.75
C ALA A 262 -3.89 -25.77 20.83
N THR A 263 -4.29 -24.58 20.41
CA THR A 263 -4.78 -23.51 21.29
C THR A 263 -6.12 -23.86 21.93
N TYR A 264 -7.07 -24.42 21.16
CA TYR A 264 -8.36 -24.91 21.66
C TYR A 264 -8.18 -26.06 22.65
N ARG A 265 -7.25 -26.99 22.41
CA ARG A 265 -6.93 -28.05 23.37
C ARG A 265 -6.38 -27.48 24.68
N LYS A 266 -5.44 -26.53 24.63
CA LYS A 266 -4.92 -25.84 25.82
C LYS A 266 -6.02 -25.11 26.61
N ILE A 267 -6.92 -24.43 25.90
CA ILE A 267 -8.08 -23.76 26.49
C ILE A 267 -9.04 -24.77 27.12
N ILE A 268 -9.38 -25.86 26.44
CA ILE A 268 -10.26 -26.91 26.96
C ILE A 268 -9.64 -27.56 28.20
N THR A 269 -8.34 -27.83 28.20
CA THR A 269 -7.63 -28.33 29.40
C THR A 269 -7.71 -27.33 30.54
N ALA A 270 -7.49 -26.04 30.27
CA ALA A 270 -7.63 -24.98 31.29
C ALA A 270 -9.06 -24.90 31.84
N ILE A 271 -10.09 -25.04 30.99
CA ILE A 271 -11.51 -25.06 31.41
C ILE A 271 -11.80 -26.28 32.31
N ILE A 272 -11.30 -27.46 31.95
CA ILE A 272 -11.47 -28.69 32.74
C ILE A 272 -10.78 -28.56 34.11
N ASP A 273 -9.61 -27.94 34.16
CA ASP A 273 -8.87 -27.73 35.41
C ASP A 273 -9.56 -26.70 36.32
N ILE A 274 -10.17 -25.66 35.75
CA ILE A 274 -11.03 -24.71 36.48
C ILE A 274 -12.26 -25.42 37.05
N ASP A 275 -12.89 -26.32 36.30
CA ASP A 275 -14.09 -27.03 36.76
C ASP A 275 -13.79 -27.96 37.94
N ARG A 276 -12.56 -28.48 38.04
CA ARG A 276 -12.06 -29.30 39.16
C ARG A 276 -11.71 -28.52 40.44
N MET A 277 -11.71 -27.19 40.42
CA MET A 277 -11.41 -26.42 41.64
C MET A 277 -12.53 -26.51 42.70
N PRO A 278 -12.21 -26.50 44.02
CA PRO A 278 -13.20 -26.61 45.09
C PRO A 278 -14.26 -25.49 45.08
N THR A 279 -15.45 -25.81 45.62
CA THR A 279 -16.68 -24.99 45.60
C THR A 279 -16.58 -23.62 46.27
N LEU A 280 -15.54 -23.33 47.06
CA LEU A 280 -15.39 -22.03 47.75
C LEU A 280 -15.03 -20.84 46.84
N LEU A 281 -14.77 -21.05 45.55
CA LEU A 281 -14.33 -20.01 44.59
C LEU A 281 -15.30 -19.85 43.41
N LEU A 282 -16.62 -19.96 43.66
CA LEU A 282 -17.65 -19.92 42.61
C LEU A 282 -17.67 -18.58 41.84
N LYS A 283 -17.36 -17.45 42.50
CA LYS A 283 -17.32 -16.12 41.85
C LYS A 283 -16.14 -15.98 40.88
N THR A 284 -14.98 -16.53 41.23
CA THR A 284 -13.77 -16.51 40.41
C THR A 284 -13.89 -17.46 39.22
N LYS A 285 -14.54 -18.63 39.39
CA LYS A 285 -14.84 -19.53 38.26
C LYS A 285 -15.70 -18.86 37.19
N SER A 286 -16.79 -18.20 37.57
CA SER A 286 -17.70 -17.56 36.62
C SER A 286 -17.06 -16.40 35.86
N ILE A 287 -16.17 -15.63 36.51
CA ILE A 287 -15.43 -14.54 35.86
C ILE A 287 -14.37 -15.09 34.90
N LEU A 288 -13.63 -16.12 35.29
CA LEU A 288 -12.62 -16.74 34.42
C LEU A 288 -13.27 -17.39 33.18
N LEU A 289 -14.41 -18.07 33.34
CA LEU A 289 -15.16 -18.60 32.21
C LEU A 289 -15.68 -17.49 31.29
N LEU A 290 -16.17 -16.36 31.83
CA LEU A 290 -16.63 -15.25 31.02
C LEU A 290 -15.51 -14.61 30.20
N ILE A 291 -14.32 -14.46 30.80
CA ILE A 291 -13.11 -13.93 30.13
C ILE A 291 -12.67 -14.89 29.02
N ILE A 292 -12.64 -16.20 29.30
CA ILE A 292 -12.30 -17.22 28.29
C ILE A 292 -13.33 -17.23 27.15
N MET A 293 -14.62 -17.09 27.43
CA MET A 293 -15.67 -17.05 26.40
C MET A 293 -15.66 -15.76 25.56
N LEU A 294 -15.28 -14.62 26.15
CA LEU A 294 -15.12 -13.35 25.42
C LEU A 294 -13.87 -13.33 24.53
N TYR A 295 -12.80 -14.03 24.93
CA TYR A 295 -11.54 -14.10 24.18
C TYR A 295 -11.61 -14.99 22.93
N ILE A 296 -12.67 -15.80 22.79
CA ILE A 296 -12.73 -16.88 21.81
C ILE A 296 -13.61 -16.54 20.58
N GLU A 297 -14.35 -15.43 20.54
CA GLU A 297 -15.21 -15.02 19.39
C GLU A 297 -16.12 -16.13 18.80
N ILE A 298 -16.47 -17.18 19.55
CA ILE A 298 -17.26 -18.32 19.03
C ILE A 298 -18.78 -18.07 19.10
N PHE A 299 -19.25 -17.06 19.85
CA PHE A 299 -20.69 -16.86 20.05
C PHE A 299 -21.18 -15.52 19.52
N THR A 300 -22.30 -15.57 18.79
CA THR A 300 -23.08 -14.38 18.48
C THR A 300 -23.58 -13.72 19.77
N LYS A 301 -23.73 -12.40 19.77
CA LYS A 301 -24.16 -11.58 20.91
C LYS A 301 -25.40 -12.15 21.63
N ASP A 302 -26.35 -12.70 20.87
CA ASP A 302 -27.59 -13.27 21.39
C ASP A 302 -27.38 -14.57 22.18
N SER A 303 -26.38 -15.37 21.79
CA SER A 303 -26.05 -16.64 22.45
C SER A 303 -25.39 -16.41 23.82
N ILE A 304 -24.57 -15.35 23.93
CA ILE A 304 -23.96 -14.92 25.20
C ILE A 304 -25.02 -14.41 26.18
N VAL A 305 -25.97 -13.60 25.69
CA VAL A 305 -27.07 -13.06 26.52
C VAL A 305 -28.00 -14.17 27.01
N ALA A 306 -28.32 -15.15 26.16
CA ALA A 306 -29.14 -16.30 26.53
C ALA A 306 -28.47 -17.16 27.62
N TRP A 307 -27.17 -17.40 27.48
CA TRP A 307 -26.39 -18.18 28.46
C TRP A 307 -26.28 -17.45 29.80
N ILE A 308 -25.98 -16.14 29.82
CA ILE A 308 -25.91 -15.33 31.05
C ILE A 308 -27.25 -15.37 31.80
N LYS A 309 -28.38 -15.21 31.10
CA LYS A 309 -29.72 -15.28 31.71
C LYS A 309 -30.01 -16.65 32.33
N ASN A 310 -29.59 -17.74 31.67
CA ASN A 310 -29.85 -19.10 32.13
C ASN A 310 -28.92 -19.51 33.30
N THR A 311 -27.70 -18.99 33.34
CA THR A 311 -26.74 -19.23 34.42
C THR A 311 -27.08 -18.42 35.67
N LEU A 312 -27.50 -17.16 35.52
CA LEU A 312 -27.93 -16.32 36.64
C LEU A 312 -29.28 -16.74 37.24
N SER A 313 -30.20 -17.27 36.43
CA SER A 313 -31.47 -17.81 36.93
C SER A 313 -31.27 -19.06 37.81
N ARG A 314 -30.26 -19.87 37.52
CA ARG A 314 -29.90 -21.06 38.30
C ARG A 314 -29.20 -20.74 39.63
N SER A 315 -28.59 -19.56 39.79
CA SER A 315 -27.82 -19.22 40.99
C SER A 315 -28.62 -18.53 42.10
N LYS A 316 -29.95 -18.34 41.97
CA LYS A 316 -30.81 -17.64 42.95
C LYS A 316 -30.23 -16.30 43.46
N MET A 317 -29.47 -15.58 42.63
CA MET A 317 -29.01 -14.23 42.94
C MET A 317 -29.82 -13.23 42.12
N LEU A 318 -30.75 -12.54 42.78
CA LEU A 318 -31.41 -11.35 42.24
C LEU A 318 -30.38 -10.23 42.14
N TYR A 319 -29.86 -9.99 40.94
CA TYR A 319 -29.21 -8.73 40.60
C TYR A 319 -30.01 -8.04 39.49
N ASN A 320 -30.34 -6.77 39.71
CA ASN A 320 -30.90 -5.88 38.70
C ASN A 320 -29.90 -5.77 37.55
N ILE A 321 -30.33 -6.18 36.35
CA ILE A 321 -29.52 -6.25 35.13
C ILE A 321 -29.14 -4.86 34.60
N GLU A 322 -29.72 -3.78 35.14
CA GLU A 322 -29.50 -2.41 34.69
C GLU A 322 -28.11 -1.81 35.01
N CYS A 323 -27.26 -2.49 35.79
CA CYS A 323 -25.98 -1.93 36.22
C CYS A 323 -24.74 -2.42 35.43
N ILE A 324 -24.89 -3.29 34.43
CA ILE A 324 -23.74 -3.68 33.58
C ILE A 324 -23.59 -2.64 32.46
N LYS A 325 -22.86 -1.56 32.74
CA LYS A 325 -22.38 -0.64 31.69
C LYS A 325 -21.25 -1.33 30.93
N ILE A 326 -21.55 -1.83 29.73
CA ILE A 326 -20.53 -2.26 28.78
C ILE A 326 -19.85 -1.00 28.23
N PRO A 327 -18.51 -0.86 28.33
CA PRO A 327 -17.80 0.28 27.76
C PRO A 327 -18.07 0.41 26.26
N TRP A 328 -18.45 1.61 25.83
CA TRP A 328 -18.96 1.88 24.48
C TRP A 328 -17.97 1.57 23.34
N TYR A 329 -16.66 1.52 23.63
CA TYR A 329 -15.62 1.15 22.65
C TYR A 329 -15.56 -0.36 22.34
N LEU A 330 -16.26 -1.21 23.10
CA LEU A 330 -16.37 -2.66 22.85
C LEU A 330 -17.59 -3.03 21.97
N LEU A 331 -18.42 -2.04 21.61
CA LEU A 331 -19.53 -2.22 20.68
C LEU A 331 -19.16 -1.49 19.39
N GLY A 332 -18.31 -2.13 18.58
CA GLY A 332 -18.00 -1.68 17.23
C GLY A 332 -19.26 -1.66 16.36
N ASN A 333 -19.93 -0.51 16.33
CA ASN A 333 -20.79 -0.04 15.24
C ASN A 333 -21.28 1.38 15.58
N LYS A 334 -20.83 2.37 14.81
CA LYS A 334 -21.59 3.60 14.61
C LYS A 334 -22.40 3.39 13.34
N ASP A 335 -23.70 3.17 13.52
CA ASP A 335 -24.76 3.76 12.70
C ASP A 335 -26.12 3.42 13.34
N LYS A 336 -26.53 4.31 14.25
CA LYS A 336 -27.86 4.93 14.33
C LYS A 336 -27.80 6.18 15.19
#